data_AF-A0A2E9M2R8-F1
#
_entry.id   AF-A0A2E9M2R8-F1
#
_cell.length_a   1.000
_cell.length_b   1.000
_cell.length_c   1.000
_cell.angle_alpha   90.00
_cell.angle_beta   90.00
_cell.angle_gamma   90.00
#
_symmetry.space_group_name_H-M   'P 1'
#
loop_
_entity.id
_entity.type
_entity.pdbx_description
1 polymer ?
#
loop_
_entity_poly.entity_id
_entity_poly.type
_entity_poly.pdbx_seq_one_letter_code
_entity_poly.pdbx_strand_id
1 'polypeptide(L)'
;MDLVNIVENISLGLCGISTLLWISIGTLSRTESGEILAQRTIMVMCSASALLLFLLHYLGGDLWGSRNAARPLAVLAIVVALTASLNIKGKDIQGEINPHQIMKMRREEK
;
A
#
# COMPACT_ATOMS: atom_id res chain seq x y z
N MET A 1 6.89 26.69 -12.42
CA MET A 1 7.29 25.27 -12.34
C MET A 1 6.68 24.55 -13.52
N ASP A 2 7.49 23.84 -14.30
CA ASP A 2 6.99 23.06 -15.44
C ASP A 2 6.09 21.93 -14.97
N LEU A 3 5.01 21.66 -15.71
CA LEU A 3 4.05 20.59 -15.41
C LEU A 3 4.74 19.24 -15.21
N VAL A 4 5.74 18.94 -16.05
CA VAL A 4 6.54 17.71 -16.00
C VAL A 4 7.25 17.57 -14.64
N ASN A 5 7.92 18.63 -14.18
CA ASN A 5 8.62 18.65 -12.89
C ASN A 5 7.66 18.49 -11.70
N ILE A 6 6.44 19.03 -11.80
CA ILE A 6 5.41 18.85 -10.76
C ILE A 6 4.96 17.39 -10.72
N VAL A 7 4.64 16.80 -11.87
CA VAL A 7 4.19 15.40 -11.97
C VAL A 7 5.28 14.45 -11.49
N GLU A 8 6.55 14.68 -11.87
CA GLU A 8 7.69 13.89 -11.42
C GLU A 8 7.81 13.92 -9.90
N ASN A 9 7.90 15.12 -9.30
CA ASN A 9 8.07 15.26 -7.85
C ASN A 9 6.91 14.68 -7.05
N ILE A 10 5.67 14.86 -7.50
CA ILE A 10 4.49 14.29 -6.82
C ILE A 10 4.52 12.77 -6.94
N SER A 11 4.81 12.22 -8.12
CA SER A 11 4.84 10.77 -8.34
C SER A 11 5.91 10.08 -7.47
N LEU A 12 7.12 10.66 -7.42
CA LEU A 12 8.23 10.17 -6.60
C LEU A 12 7.94 10.35 -5.11
N GLY A 13 7.39 11.49 -4.71
CA GLY A 13 7.00 11.77 -3.33
C GLY A 13 5.96 10.78 -2.81
N LEU A 14 4.91 10.53 -3.59
CA LEU A 14 3.87 9.54 -3.25
C LEU A 14 4.45 8.12 -3.17
N CYS A 15 5.31 7.72 -4.10
CA CYS A 15 5.99 6.42 -4.06
C CYS A 15 6.88 6.28 -2.81
N GLY A 16 7.64 7.33 -2.49
CA GLY A 16 8.51 7.38 -1.32
C GLY A 16 7.72 7.25 -0.02
N ILE A 17 6.66 8.04 0.15
CA ILE A 17 5.81 7.97 1.35
C ILE A 17 5.14 6.60 1.46
N SER A 18 4.63 6.06 0.35
CA SER A 18 4.04 4.72 0.33
C SER A 18 5.04 3.64 0.77
N THR A 19 6.29 3.73 0.33
CA THR A 19 7.37 2.81 0.74
C THR A 19 7.68 2.92 2.23
N LEU A 20 7.72 4.13 2.78
CA LEU A 20 7.92 4.35 4.21
C LEU A 20 6.76 3.80 5.04
N LEU A 21 5.52 3.98 4.58
CA LEU A 21 4.33 3.38 5.21
C LEU A 21 4.39 1.86 5.17
N TRP A 22 4.82 1.28 4.05
CA TRP A 22 4.96 -0.17 3.90
C TRP A 22 5.97 -0.74 4.91
N ILE A 23 7.16 -0.16 5.02
CA ILE A 23 8.19 -0.61 5.97
C ILE A 23 7.69 -0.43 7.42
N SER A 24 6.91 0.62 7.68
CA SER A 24 6.38 0.94 9.00
C SER A 24 5.09 0.19 9.36
N ILE A 25 4.58 -0.67 8.47
CA ILE A 25 3.27 -1.29 8.66
C ILE A 25 3.21 -2.10 9.94
N GLY A 26 4.25 -2.88 10.26
CA GLY A 26 4.30 -3.70 11.47
C GLY A 26 4.29 -2.90 12.78
N THR A 27 4.71 -1.64 12.74
CA THR A 27 4.65 -0.74 13.92
C THR A 27 3.30 -0.04 14.01
N LEU A 28 2.69 0.32 12.87
CA LEU A 28 1.42 1.02 12.78
C LEU A 28 0.20 0.07 12.91
N SER A 29 0.32 -1.21 12.57
CA SER A 29 -0.77 -2.19 12.48
C SER A 29 -1.04 -2.99 13.77
N ARG A 30 -0.91 -2.35 14.93
CA ARG A 30 -1.20 -2.99 16.24
C ARG A 30 -2.65 -3.50 16.33
N THR A 31 -3.58 -2.89 15.59
CA THR A 31 -4.97 -3.33 15.46
C THR A 31 -5.27 -3.77 14.03
N GLU A 32 -6.26 -4.64 13.85
CA GLU A 32 -6.72 -5.09 12.52
C GLU A 32 -7.20 -3.90 11.67
N SER A 33 -7.98 -2.99 12.26
CA SER A 33 -8.44 -1.77 11.57
C SER A 33 -7.27 -0.87 11.14
N GLY A 34 -6.21 -0.78 11.95
CA GLY A 34 -5.02 -0.01 11.63
C GLY A 34 -4.23 -0.62 10.47
N GLU A 35 -4.16 -1.95 10.40
CA GLU A 35 -3.58 -2.67 9.27
C GLU A 35 -4.32 -2.37 7.97
N ILE A 36 -5.66 -2.57 7.98
CA ILE A 36 -6.52 -2.34 6.81
C ILE A 36 -6.40 -0.89 6.33
N LEU A 37 -6.36 0.07 7.26
CA LEU A 37 -6.21 1.48 6.93
C LEU A 37 -4.85 1.77 6.29
N ALA A 38 -3.76 1.25 6.86
CA ALA A 38 -2.41 1.44 6.30
C ALA A 38 -2.30 0.83 4.89
N GLN A 39 -2.81 -0.39 4.73
CA GLN A 39 -2.86 -1.10 3.45
C GLN A 39 -3.67 -0.37 2.38
N ARG A 40 -4.87 0.10 2.71
CA ARG A 40 -5.69 0.92 1.80
C ARG A 40 -5.02 2.23 1.45
N THR A 41 -4.33 2.86 2.40
CA THR A 41 -3.59 4.10 2.15
C THR A 41 -2.47 3.86 1.14
N ILE A 42 -1.66 2.81 1.36
CA ILE A 42 -0.59 2.39 0.43
C ILE A 42 -1.17 2.10 -0.96
N MET A 43 -2.27 1.35 -1.04
CA MET A 43 -2.95 1.04 -2.30
C MET A 43 -3.34 2.30 -3.07
N VAL A 44 -3.95 3.28 -2.40
CA VAL A 44 -4.36 4.55 -3.02
C VAL A 44 -3.15 5.36 -3.48
N MET A 45 -2.11 5.47 -2.64
CA MET A 45 -0.89 6.20 -2.98
C MET A 45 -0.16 5.59 -4.17
N CYS A 46 0.03 4.26 -4.19
CA CYS A 46 0.65 3.56 -5.30
C CYS A 46 -0.19 3.63 -6.59
N SER A 47 -1.52 3.57 -6.50
CA SER A 47 -2.41 3.75 -7.66
C SER A 47 -2.30 5.16 -8.25
N ALA A 48 -2.29 6.19 -7.39
CA ALA A 48 -2.10 7.57 -7.80
C ALA A 48 -0.71 7.79 -8.44
N SER A 49 0.35 7.24 -7.84
CA SER A 49 1.69 7.28 -8.41
C SER A 49 1.76 6.59 -9.77
N ALA A 50 1.13 5.43 -9.95
CA ALA A 50 1.12 4.74 -11.23
C ALA A 50 0.47 5.58 -12.34
N LEU A 51 -0.66 6.22 -12.06
CA LEU A 51 -1.33 7.14 -12.99
C LEU A 51 -0.42 8.32 -13.35
N LEU A 52 0.23 8.93 -12.35
CA LEU A 52 1.15 10.05 -12.57
C LEU A 52 2.39 9.63 -13.36
N LEU A 53 2.95 8.45 -13.13
CA LEU A 53 4.11 7.93 -13.86
C LEU A 53 3.75 7.64 -15.34
N PHE A 54 2.55 7.14 -15.61
CA PHE A 54 2.07 7.03 -16.99
C PHE A 54 1.88 8.41 -17.63
N LEU A 55 1.27 9.35 -16.91
CA LEU A 55 1.11 10.72 -17.37
C LEU A 55 2.47 11.37 -17.69
N LEU A 56 3.45 11.22 -16.81
CA LEU A 56 4.81 11.72 -16.97
C LEU A 56 5.43 11.19 -18.26
N HIS A 57 5.28 9.88 -18.51
CA HIS A 57 5.81 9.25 -19.72
C HIS A 57 5.19 9.84 -21.00
N TYR A 58 3.87 10.05 -21.03
CA TYR A 58 3.17 10.65 -22.17
C TYR A 58 3.55 12.12 -22.37
N LEU A 59 3.81 12.87 -21.30
CA LEU A 59 4.30 14.25 -21.35
C LEU A 59 5.77 14.35 -21.81
N GLY A 60 6.46 13.22 -21.97
CA GLY A 60 7.86 13.20 -22.35
C GLY A 60 8.83 13.53 -21.21
N GLY A 61 8.39 13.36 -19.96
CA GLY A 61 9.25 13.48 -18.80
C GLY A 61 10.23 12.31 -18.69
N ASP A 62 11.40 12.61 -18.14
CA ASP A 62 12.46 11.64 -17.89
C ASP A 62 12.59 11.40 -16.39
N LEU A 63 12.71 10.15 -15.98
CA LEU A 63 13.08 9.81 -14.61
C LEU A 63 14.57 9.51 -14.56
N TRP A 64 15.32 10.25 -13.74
CA TRP A 64 16.77 10.06 -13.60
C TRP A 64 17.53 10.05 -14.93
N GLY A 65 17.13 10.91 -15.87
CA GLY A 65 17.74 10.99 -17.20
C GLY A 65 17.34 9.87 -18.17
N SER A 66 16.33 9.05 -17.84
CA SER A 66 15.79 8.02 -18.72
C SER A 66 14.28 8.11 -18.85
N ARG A 67 13.81 8.37 -20.08
CA ARG A 67 12.38 8.38 -20.43
C ARG A 67 11.67 7.05 -20.20
N ASN A 68 12.43 5.97 -20.32
CA ASN A 68 11.90 4.61 -20.27
C ASN A 68 11.79 4.07 -18.84
N ALA A 69 12.35 4.76 -17.85
CA ALA A 69 12.28 4.34 -16.44
C ALA A 69 10.87 4.48 -15.83
N ALA A 70 10.06 5.44 -16.31
CA ALA A 70 8.73 5.71 -15.75
C ALA A 70 7.75 4.54 -15.93
N ARG A 71 7.78 3.84 -17.08
CA ARG A 71 6.87 2.71 -17.38
C ARG A 71 7.03 1.50 -16.43
N PRO A 72 8.24 0.92 -16.26
CA PRO A 72 8.40 -0.22 -15.36
C PRO A 72 8.09 0.15 -13.90
N LEU A 73 8.39 1.38 -13.47
CA LEU A 73 8.01 1.87 -12.14
C LEU A 73 6.50 2.01 -11.98
N ALA A 74 5.79 2.46 -13.01
CA ALA A 74 4.32 2.49 -12.98
C ALA A 74 3.73 1.08 -12.84
N VAL A 75 4.28 0.09 -13.56
CA VAL A 75 3.87 -1.31 -13.43
C VAL A 75 4.16 -1.85 -12.02
N LEU A 76 5.35 -1.57 -11.47
CA LEU A 76 5.69 -1.95 -10.11
C LEU A 76 4.73 -1.34 -9.08
N ALA A 77 4.38 -0.06 -9.24
CA ALA A 77 3.41 0.62 -8.38
C ALA A 77 2.02 -0.02 -8.46
N ILE A 78 1.58 -0.47 -9.66
CA ILE A 78 0.33 -1.23 -9.81
C ILE A 78 0.39 -2.56 -9.05
N VAL A 79 1.49 -3.31 -9.21
CA VAL A 79 1.67 -4.59 -8.51
C VAL A 79 1.58 -4.38 -7.00
N VAL A 80 2.29 -3.36 -6.47
CA VAL A 80 2.26 -3.01 -5.05
C VAL A 80 0.88 -2.57 -4.60
N ALA A 81 0.14 -1.80 -5.41
CA ALA A 81 -1.22 -1.41 -5.07
C ALA A 81 -2.15 -2.63 -4.94
N LEU A 82 -2.03 -3.59 -5.87
CA LEU A 82 -2.80 -4.82 -5.83
C LEU A 82 -2.43 -5.69 -4.62
N THR A 83 -1.14 -5.86 -4.32
CA THR A 83 -0.72 -6.65 -3.16
C THR A 83 -1.10 -5.98 -1.84
N ALA A 84 -1.04 -4.66 -1.76
CA ALA A 84 -1.49 -3.91 -0.58
C ALA A 84 -2.99 -4.07 -0.31
N SER A 85 -3.81 -4.43 -1.31
CA SER A 85 -5.24 -4.71 -1.11
C SER A 85 -5.52 -6.03 -0.37
N LEU A 86 -4.51 -6.90 -0.22
CA LEU A 86 -4.61 -8.19 0.45
C LEU A 86 -4.29 -8.03 1.95
N ASN A 87 -5.25 -8.34 2.82
CA ASN A 87 -5.04 -8.31 4.28
C ASN A 87 -3.93 -9.28 4.70
N ILE A 88 -2.92 -8.80 5.44
CA ILE A 88 -1.77 -9.60 5.85
C ILE A 88 -2.13 -10.50 7.04
N LYS A 89 -2.93 -10.02 8.00
CA LYS A 89 -3.35 -10.82 9.17
C LYS A 89 -4.32 -11.95 8.86
N GLY A 90 -4.92 -11.96 7.67
CA GLY A 90 -6.03 -12.86 7.35
C GLY A 90 -7.26 -12.57 8.22
N LYS A 91 -8.44 -12.93 7.72
CA LYS A 91 -9.65 -12.97 8.55
C LYS A 91 -9.91 -14.45 8.81
N ASP A 92 -10.09 -14.84 10.07
CA ASP A 92 -10.48 -16.22 10.42
C ASP A 92 -11.85 -16.52 9.80
N ILE A 93 -11.83 -17.07 8.59
CA ILE A 93 -12.99 -17.53 7.83
C ILE A 93 -13.50 -18.88 8.35
N GLN A 94 -12.69 -19.61 9.12
CA GLN A 94 -13.00 -20.96 9.57
C GLN A 94 -14.08 -21.01 10.68
N GLY A 95 -14.49 -19.87 11.25
CA GLY A 95 -15.63 -19.79 12.18
C GLY A 95 -15.48 -20.65 13.44
N GLU A 96 -14.32 -21.26 13.66
CA GLU A 96 -14.05 -22.14 14.79
C GLU A 96 -13.90 -21.27 16.03
N ILE A 97 -14.67 -21.60 17.08
CA ILE A 97 -14.54 -20.88 18.34
C ILE A 97 -13.11 -21.07 18.84
N ASN A 98 -12.39 -19.95 19.00
CA ASN A 98 -11.02 -19.96 19.49
C ASN A 98 -10.95 -20.77 20.81
N PRO A 99 -10.08 -21.80 20.92
CA PRO A 99 -9.96 -22.64 22.12
C PRO A 99 -9.77 -21.85 23.41
N HIS A 100 -9.14 -20.68 23.34
CA HIS A 100 -9.00 -19.76 24.47
C HIS A 100 -10.33 -19.14 24.92
N GLN A 101 -11.23 -18.84 23.98
CA GLN A 101 -12.60 -18.41 24.32
C GLN A 101 -13.41 -19.56 24.94
N ILE A 102 -13.24 -20.80 24.46
CA ILE A 102 -13.87 -22.00 25.05
C ILE A 102 -13.42 -22.19 26.51
N MET A 103 -12.12 -22.04 26.79
CA MET A 103 -11.61 -22.11 28.16
C MET A 103 -12.14 -20.98 29.06
N LYS A 104 -12.30 -19.77 28.51
CA LYS A 104 -12.80 -18.63 29.27
C LYS A 104 -14.28 -18.81 29.64
N MET A 105 -15.12 -19.22 28.69
CA MET A 105 -16.53 -19.56 28.93
C MET A 105 -16.67 -20.65 30.01
N ARG A 106 -15.84 -21.70 29.96
CA ARG A 106 -15.82 -22.76 31.00
C ARG A 106 -15.36 -22.30 32.38
N ARG A 107 -14.60 -21.21 32.48
CA ARG A 107 -14.21 -20.62 33.78
C ARG A 107 -15.30 -19.74 34.35
N GLU A 108 -16.05 -19.04 33.50
CA GLU A 108 -17.15 -18.15 33.89
C GLU A 108 -18.43 -18.92 34.24
N GLU A 109 -18.62 -20.14 33.74
CA GLU A 109 -19.70 -21.06 34.15
C GLU A 109 -19.52 -21.69 35.54
N LYS A 110 -18.37 -21.49 36.20
CA LYS A 110 -18.00 -22.15 37.46
C LYS A 110 -18.08 -21.19 38.65
#